data_AF-A0A2Z4Y0N3-F1
#
_entry.id   AF-A0A2Z4Y0N3-F1
#
_cell.length_a   1.000
_cell.length_b   1.000
_cell.length_c   1.000
_cell.angle_alpha   90.00
_cell.angle_beta   90.00
_cell.angle_gamma   90.00
#
_symmetry.space_group_name_H-M   'P 1'
#
loop_
_entity.id
_entity.type
_entity.pdbx_description
1 polymer ?
#
loop_
_entity_poly.entity_id
_entity_poly.type
_entity_poly.pdbx_seq_one_letter_code
_entity_poly.pdbx_strand_id
1 'polypeptide(L)' 'MITPEKTCPYGVKAKELLEEKGLEFEDIILKTKAEIDAFKAKHNLQTTPLILIDEKKIGGYSDLVEFLGSQ' A
#
# COMPACT_ATOMS: atom_id res chain seq x y z
N MET A 1 -0.52 1.70 6.32
CA MET A 1 0.05 1.12 7.55
C MET A 1 -0.56 1.81 8.74
N ILE A 2 -1.44 1.09 9.42
CA ILE A 2 -2.05 1.52 10.66
C ILE A 2 -1.24 0.85 11.77
N THR A 3 -0.40 1.63 12.42
CA THR A 3 0.06 1.29 13.77
C THR A 3 -0.86 2.03 14.76
N PRO A 4 -1.09 1.52 15.98
CA PRO A 4 -1.91 2.21 16.97
C PRO A 4 -1.40 3.64 17.28
N GLU A 5 -0.14 3.95 16.96
CA GLU A 5 0.48 5.26 17.19
C GLU A 5 0.59 6.15 15.94
N LYS A 6 0.55 5.56 14.72
CA LYS A 6 0.68 6.30 13.45
C LYS A 6 -0.07 5.60 12.31
N THR A 7 -1.07 6.28 11.77
CA THR A 7 -1.73 5.93 10.50
C THR A 7 -0.97 6.59 9.35
N CYS A 8 -0.41 5.78 8.45
CA CYS A 8 0.21 6.30 7.24
C CYS A 8 -0.89 6.87 6.31
N PRO A 9 -0.87 8.17 5.99
CA PRO A 9 -1.94 8.83 5.24
C PRO A 9 -2.10 8.25 3.83
N TYR A 10 -1.01 7.83 3.19
CA TYR A 10 -1.04 7.23 1.85
C TYR A 10 -1.66 5.83 1.82
N GLY A 11 -1.55 5.07 2.91
CA GLY A 11 -2.21 3.76 3.00
C GLY A 11 -3.72 3.90 3.08
N VAL A 12 -4.21 4.88 3.85
CA VAL A 12 -5.66 5.18 3.93
C VAL A 12 -6.19 5.61 2.57
N LYS A 13 -5.52 6.57 1.91
CA LYS A 13 -5.92 7.02 0.57
C LYS A 13 -5.91 5.90 -0.48
N ALA A 14 -4.93 5.00 -0.43
CA ALA A 14 -4.88 3.85 -1.33
C ALA A 14 -6.08 2.92 -1.11
N LYS A 15 -6.41 2.64 0.16
CA LYS A 15 -7.57 1.84 0.53
C LYS A 15 -8.87 2.49 0.04
N GLU A 16 -9.08 3.77 0.35
CA GLU A 16 -10.29 4.51 -0.08
C GLU A 16 -10.44 4.50 -1.60
N LEU A 17 -9.34 4.66 -2.35
CA LEU A 17 -9.37 4.64 -3.81
C LEU A 17 -9.75 3.26 -4.37
N LEU A 18 -9.27 2.17 -3.76
CA LEU A 18 -9.64 0.80 -4.16
C LEU A 18 -11.12 0.51 -3.84
N GLU A 19 -11.59 0.95 -2.67
CA GLU A 19 -13.00 0.86 -2.27
C GLU A 19 -13.91 1.67 -3.20
N GLU A 20 -13.53 2.89 -3.56
CA GLU A 20 -14.29 3.76 -4.48
C GLU A 20 -14.41 3.15 -5.88
N LYS A 21 -13.35 2.48 -6.36
CA LYS A 21 -13.36 1.77 -7.65
C LYS A 21 -14.10 0.43 -7.58
N GLY A 22 -14.54 -0.02 -6.40
CA GLY A 22 -15.22 -1.30 -6.21
C GLY A 22 -14.31 -2.51 -6.50
N LEU A 23 -13.01 -2.36 -6.29
CA LEU A 23 -12.03 -3.41 -6.52
C LEU A 23 -11.87 -4.28 -5.28
N GLU A 24 -11.70 -5.59 -5.47
CA GLU A 24 -11.30 -6.49 -4.38
C GLU A 24 -9.81 -6.29 -4.08
N PHE A 25 -9.48 -6.10 -2.81
CA PHE A 25 -8.11 -5.95 -2.33
C PHE A 25 -7.93 -6.57 -0.95
N GLU A 26 -6.69 -6.93 -0.63
CA GLU A 26 -6.30 -7.39 0.70
C GLU A 26 -5.37 -6.36 1.36
N ASP A 27 -5.76 -5.87 2.53
CA ASP A 27 -4.96 -4.92 3.32
C ASP A 27 -4.03 -5.66 4.29
N ILE A 28 -2.74 -5.67 3.97
CA ILE A 28 -1.71 -6.23 4.84
C ILE A 28 -1.19 -5.15 5.79
N ILE A 29 -1.73 -5.14 7.01
CA ILE A 29 -1.35 -4.18 8.05
C ILE A 29 -0.09 -4.65 8.77
N LEU A 30 1.02 -3.96 8.54
CA LEU A 30 2.23 -4.11 9.36
C LEU A 30 2.08 -3.30 10.65
N LYS A 31 2.10 -3.99 11.80
CA LYS A 31 1.79 -3.39 13.11
C LYS A 31 3.02 -2.93 13.86
N THR A 32 4.16 -3.57 13.62
CA THR A 32 5.42 -3.29 14.31
C THR A 32 6.48 -2.72 13.38
N LYS A 33 7.42 -1.94 13.94
CA LYS A 33 8.57 -1.43 13.17
C LYS A 33 9.43 -2.56 12.60
N ALA A 34 9.56 -3.68 13.32
CA ALA A 34 10.29 -4.84 12.84
C ALA A 34 9.64 -5.49 11.62
N GLU A 35 8.31 -5.62 11.59
CA GLU A 35 7.58 -6.09 10.41
C GLU A 35 7.74 -5.13 9.23
N ILE A 36 7.67 -3.81 9.48
CA ILE A 36 7.86 -2.79 8.45
C ILE A 36 9.28 -2.89 7.85
N ASP A 37 10.28 -3.02 8.70
CA ASP A 37 11.68 -3.11 8.27
C ASP A 37 11.95 -4.41 7.49
N ALA A 38 11.47 -5.54 8.00
CA ALA A 38 11.57 -6.83 7.33
C ALA A 38 10.84 -6.82 5.97
N PHE A 39 9.66 -6.21 5.89
CA PHE A 39 8.92 -6.07 4.65
C PHE A 39 9.67 -5.19 3.64
N LYS A 40 10.19 -4.04 4.08
CA LYS A 40 11.02 -3.17 3.25
C LYS A 40 12.26 -3.88 2.74
N ALA A 41 12.97 -4.61 3.59
CA ALA A 41 14.15 -5.37 3.21
C ALA A 41 13.82 -6.48 2.20
N LYS A 42 12.76 -7.26 2.47
CA LYS A 42 12.30 -8.34 1.60
C LYS A 42 11.87 -7.86 0.21
N HIS A 43 11.20 -6.72 0.14
CA HIS A 43 10.68 -6.19 -1.12
C HIS A 43 11.58 -5.12 -1.77
N ASN A 44 12.72 -4.82 -1.15
CA ASN A 44 13.69 -3.79 -1.51
C ASN A 44 13.05 -2.39 -1.67
N LEU A 45 12.24 -2.01 -0.69
CA LEU A 45 11.49 -0.75 -0.69
C LEU A 45 12.11 0.27 0.25
N GLN A 46 12.09 1.54 -0.17
CA GLN A 46 12.49 2.65 0.72
C GLN A 46 11.30 3.15 1.56
N THR A 47 10.11 3.16 0.98
CA THR A 47 8.89 3.71 1.57
C THR A 47 7.71 2.75 1.43
N THR A 48 6.66 3.02 2.20
CA THR A 48 5.42 2.22 2.25
C THR A 48 4.24 3.19 2.08
N PRO A 49 3.14 2.81 1.43
CA PRO A 49 2.71 1.45 1.04
C PRO A 49 3.41 0.90 -0.22
N LEU A 50 3.44 -0.44 -0.36
CA LEU A 50 3.66 -1.13 -1.64
C LEU A 50 2.33 -1.68 -2.11
N ILE A 51 1.95 -1.37 -3.33
CA ILE A 51 0.74 -1.85 -3.98
C ILE A 51 1.14 -2.91 -5.01
N LEU A 52 0.43 -4.04 -4.98
CA LEU A 52 0.54 -5.12 -5.94
C LEU A 52 -0.83 -5.34 -6.58
N ILE A 53 -0.84 -5.54 -7.89
CA ILE A 53 -2.03 -5.91 -8.66
C ILE A 53 -1.66 -7.14 -9.46
N ASP A 54 -2.41 -8.23 -9.30
CA ASP A 54 -2.13 -9.50 -10.00
C ASP A 54 -0.67 -9.96 -9.83
N GLU A 55 -0.19 -9.96 -8.58
CA GLU A 55 1.20 -10.27 -8.18
C GLU A 55 2.28 -9.31 -8.74
N LYS A 56 1.89 -8.33 -9.57
CA LYS A 56 2.78 -7.32 -10.13
C LYS A 56 2.89 -6.13 -9.21
N LYS A 57 4.12 -5.82 -8.79
CA LYS A 57 4.44 -4.59 -8.05
C LYS A 57 4.19 -3.39 -8.97
N ILE A 58 3.24 -2.53 -8.63
CA ILE A 58 3.01 -1.28 -9.36
C ILE A 58 3.77 -0.11 -8.71
N GLY A 59 3.95 -0.12 -7.39
CA GLY A 59 4.67 0.94 -6.68
C GLY A 59 3.94 1.41 -5.43
N GLY A 60 3.93 2.72 -5.19
CA GLY A 60 3.27 3.35 -4.05
C GLY A 60 1.86 3.84 -4.37
N TYR A 61 1.38 4.80 -3.57
CA TYR A 61 0.07 5.40 -3.79
C TYR A 61 0.00 6.18 -5.12
N SER A 62 1.05 6.91 -5.50
CA SER A 62 1.07 7.65 -6.76
C SER A 62 0.93 6.72 -7.96
N ASP A 63 1.68 5.61 -7.99
CA ASP A 63 1.58 4.61 -9.06
C ASP A 63 0.19 3.98 -9.12
N LEU A 64 -0.46 3.76 -7.98
CA LEU A 64 -1.85 3.29 -7.93
C LEU A 64 -2.82 4.31 -8.53
N VAL A 65 -2.66 5.60 -8.24
CA VAL A 65 -3.49 6.67 -8.83
C VAL A 65 -3.29 6.71 -10.33
N GLU A 66 -2.05 6.63 -10.83
CA GLU A 66 -1.76 6.61 -12.27
C GLU A 66 -2.35 5.36 -12.95
N PHE A 67 -2.24 4.19 -12.30
CA PHE A 67 -2.81 2.94 -12.80
C PHE A 67 -4.34 3.01 -12.91
N LEU A 68 -5.02 3.56 -11.91
CA LEU A 68 -6.48 3.66 -11.86
C LEU A 68 -7.06 4.88 -12.59
N GLY A 69 -6.23 5.89 -12.86
CA GLY A 69 -6.57 7.11 -13.58
C GLY A 69 -6.37 7.04 -15.09
N SER A 70 -5.65 6.03 -15.59
CA SER A 70 -5.42 5.80 -17.03
C SER A 70 -6.53 4.99 -17.72
N GLN A 71 -7.77 5.07 -17.23
CA GLN A 71 -8.92 4.34 -17.78
C GLN A 71 -9.92 5.26 -18.47
#